data_AF-A0A528N1B1-F1
#
_entry.id   AF-A0A528N1B1-F1
#
_cell.length_a   1.000
_cell.length_b   1.000
_cell.length_c   1.000
_cell.angle_alpha   90.00
_cell.angle_beta   90.00
_cell.angle_gamma   90.00
#
_symmetry.space_group_name_H-M   'P 1'
#
loop_
_entity.id
_entity.type
_entity.pdbx_description
1 polymer ?
#
loop_
_entity_poly.entity_id
_entity_poly.type
_entity_poly.pdbx_seq_one_letter_code
_entity_poly.pdbx_strand_id
1 'polypeptide(L)' 'IVLVEDKVQLMRTLGRKRLLLELRSPLATIPETLSRYALELSPDGDRLTYTYDNQSERPGVASLLRDLETAGIQFR' A
#
# COMPACT_ATOMS: atom_id res chain seq x y z
N ILE A 1 10.05 -8.34 -9.51
CA ILE A 1 10.03 -9.20 -8.32
C ILE A 1 9.20 -8.43 -7.33
N VAL A 2 7.91 -8.79 -7.23
CA VAL A 2 7.02 -8.28 -6.20
C VAL A 2 7.55 -8.91 -4.94
N LEU A 3 8.29 -8.14 -4.14
CA LEU A 3 8.73 -8.63 -2.84
C LEU A 3 7.50 -8.61 -1.92
N VAL A 4 6.67 -9.64 -2.06
CA VAL A 4 5.83 -10.07 -0.94
C VAL A 4 6.82 -10.71 0.01
N GLU A 5 7.36 -9.92 0.94
CA GLU A 5 8.19 -10.46 2.02
C GLU A 5 7.30 -11.37 2.87
N ASP A 6 7.27 -12.63 2.46
CA ASP A 6 6.86 -13.78 3.24
C ASP A 6 7.90 -13.96 4.36
N LYS A 7 7.84 -13.07 5.35
CA LYS A 7 8.54 -13.21 6.61
C LYS A 7 7.60 -12.89 7.74
N VAL A 8 6.84 -13.93 8.09
CA VAL A 8 6.49 -14.22 9.47
C VAL A 8 7.72 -13.96 10.34
N GLN A 9 7.70 -12.84 11.07
CA GLN A 9 8.47 -12.47 12.27
C GLN A 9 8.99 -11.03 12.18
N LEU A 10 8.28 -10.10 12.83
CA LEU A 10 8.79 -9.56 14.08
C LEU A 10 7.66 -8.86 14.86
N MET A 11 7.11 -9.61 15.81
CA MET A 11 6.91 -9.18 17.19
C MET A 11 6.28 -7.78 17.44
N ARG A 12 5.01 -7.86 17.84
CA ARG A 12 4.35 -7.07 18.90
C ARG A 12 4.62 -5.56 18.92
N THR A 13 3.81 -4.80 18.20
CA THR A 13 3.37 -3.48 18.65
C THR A 13 1.97 -3.20 18.06
N LEU A 14 0.93 -3.33 18.90
CA LEU A 14 -0.38 -2.67 18.77
C LEU A 14 -1.06 -2.68 17.37
N GLY A 15 -1.59 -3.82 16.92
CA GLY A 15 -2.74 -3.89 15.99
C GLY A 15 -2.57 -3.49 14.51
N ARG A 16 -1.54 -2.72 14.16
CA ARG A 16 -1.35 -2.14 12.81
C ARG A 16 -0.37 -2.95 11.97
N LYS A 17 -0.73 -3.21 10.71
CA LYS A 17 0.13 -3.76 9.67
C LYS A 17 0.43 -2.70 8.61
N ARG A 18 1.60 -2.81 7.99
CA ARG A 18 2.02 -1.93 6.90
C ARG A 18 2.29 -2.76 5.66
N LEU A 19 1.80 -2.29 4.52
CA LEU A 19 2.05 -2.85 3.20
C LEU A 19 2.83 -1.81 2.39
N LEU A 20 4.04 -2.14 1.98
CA LEU A 20 4.79 -1.36 1.00
C LEU A 20 4.51 -1.91 -0.39
N LEU A 21 4.14 -1.04 -1.31
CA LEU A 21 4.04 -1.34 -2.73
C LEU A 21 5.14 -0.56 -3.46
N GLU A 22 6.00 -1.29 -4.17
CA GLU A 22 6.92 -0.69 -5.11
C GLU A 22 6.18 -0.43 -6.43
N LEU A 23 6.24 0.80 -6.92
CA LEU A 23 5.64 1.23 -8.16
C LEU A 23 6.59 0.94 -9.32
N ARG A 24 6.02 0.61 -10.48
CA ARG A 24 6.80 0.46 -11.72
C ARG A 24 7.25 1.79 -12.29
N SER A 25 6.48 2.84 -12.06
CA SER A 25 6.80 4.20 -12.47
C SER A 25 6.59 5.13 -11.28
N PRO A 26 7.53 6.06 -11.04
CA PRO A 26 7.41 6.99 -9.92
C PRO A 26 6.18 7.88 -10.12
N LEU A 27 5.39 8.02 -9.06
CA LEU A 27 4.28 8.96 -9.00
C LEU A 27 4.76 10.31 -8.47
N ALA A 28 4.30 11.38 -9.10
CA ALA A 28 4.54 12.73 -8.60
C ALA A 28 3.63 13.08 -7.41
N THR A 29 2.44 12.48 -7.36
CA THR A 29 1.42 12.73 -6.33
C THR A 29 0.46 11.55 -6.23
N ILE A 30 -0.18 11.40 -5.07
CA ILE A 30 -1.21 10.39 -4.84
C ILE A 30 -2.53 10.91 -5.45
N PRO A 31 -3.17 10.17 -6.36
CA PRO A 31 -4.48 10.53 -6.89
C PRO A 31 -5.53 10.69 -5.78
N GLU A 32 -6.46 11.63 -5.96
CA GLU A 32 -7.50 11.93 -4.97
C GLU A 32 -8.38 10.71 -4.63
N THR A 33 -8.61 9.83 -5.61
CA THR A 33 -9.33 8.56 -5.43
C THR A 33 -8.68 7.64 -4.39
N LEU A 34 -7.36 7.77 -4.19
CA LEU A 34 -6.57 6.97 -3.27
C LEU A 34 -6.27 7.67 -1.95
N SER A 35 -6.50 8.98 -1.85
CA SER A 35 -6.31 9.77 -0.63
C SER A 35 -7.08 9.22 0.58
N ARG A 36 -8.20 8.52 0.34
CA ARG A 36 -9.00 7.85 1.39
C ARG A 36 -8.28 6.71 2.12
N TYR A 37 -7.22 6.16 1.54
CA TYR A 37 -6.47 5.03 2.10
C TYR A 37 -5.32 5.45 3.00
N ALA A 38 -5.13 6.76 3.23
CA ALA A 38 -4.00 7.29 4.01
C ALA A 38 -2.65 6.70 3.54
N LEU A 39 -2.44 6.69 2.22
CA LEU A 39 -1.20 6.22 1.63
C LEU A 39 -0.08 7.24 1.84
N GLU A 40 1.12 6.75 2.09
CA GLU A 40 2.32 7.58 2.15
C GLU A 40 3.19 7.29 0.92
N LEU A 41 3.49 8.32 0.14
CA LEU A 41 4.36 8.24 -1.04
C LEU A 41 5.82 8.48 -0.61
N SER A 42 6.74 7.67 -1.12
CA SER A 42 8.18 7.90 -0.91
C SER A 42 8.63 9.23 -1.53
N PRO A 43 9.71 9.83 -1.01
CA PRO A 43 10.29 11.04 -1.62
C PRO A 43 10.68 10.85 -3.09
N ASP A 44 11.05 9.62 -3.49
CA ASP A 44 11.39 9.26 -4.87
C ASP A 44 10.16 8.95 -5.74
N GLY A 45 8.97 8.89 -5.14
CA GLY A 45 7.70 8.59 -5.83
C GLY A 45 7.54 7.13 -6.24
N ASP A 46 8.52 6.28 -5.97
CA ASP A 46 8.58 4.88 -6.42
C ASP A 46 7.91 3.90 -5.46
N ARG A 47 7.46 4.34 -4.29
CA ARG A 47 6.91 3.46 -3.25
C ARG A 47 5.69 4.08 -2.57
N LEU A 48 4.68 3.25 -2.34
CA LEU A 48 3.51 3.59 -1.55
C LEU A 48 3.45 2.73 -0.29
N THR A 49 3.24 3.37 0.85
CA THR A 49 3.03 2.69 2.13
C THR A 49 1.56 2.80 2.52
N TYR A 50 0.92 1.65 2.72
CA TYR A 50 -0.45 1.54 3.22
C TYR A 50 -0.45 0.95 4.63
N THR A 51 -1.01 1.67 5.59
CA THR A 51 -1.15 1.21 6.98
C THR A 51 -2.59 0.76 7.23
N TYR A 52 -2.79 -0.48 7.66
CA TYR A 52 -4.10 -1.05 7.94
C TYR A 52 -4.15 -1.78 9.29
N ASP A 53 -5.28 -1.70 9.97
CA ASP A 53 -5.52 -2.37 11.26
C ASP A 53 -6.24 -3.71 11.06
N ASN A 54 -5.78 -4.76 11.74
CA ASN A 54 -6.31 -6.13 11.60
C ASN A 54 -7.69 -6.34 12.28
N GLN A 55 -8.29 -5.28 12.84
CA GLN A 55 -9.55 -5.34 13.61
C GLN A 55 -10.81 -5.10 12.78
N SER A 56 -10.68 -4.69 11.51
CA SER A 56 -11.83 -4.46 10.64
C SER A 56 -11.93 -5.56 9.59
N GLU A 57 -12.92 -6.44 9.76
CA GLU A 57 -13.28 -7.62 8.96
C GLU A 57 -13.61 -7.37 7.46
N ARG A 58 -13.02 -6.40 6.76
CA ARG A 58 -13.33 -6.10 5.34
C ARG A 58 -12.11 -5.67 4.50
N PRO A 59 -12.17 -5.81 3.15
CA PRO A 59 -11.01 -6.02 2.28
C PRO A 59 -10.31 -4.71 1.90
N GLY A 60 -9.70 -4.02 2.86
CA GLY A 60 -9.02 -2.72 2.62
C GLY A 60 -7.91 -2.82 1.57
N VAL A 61 -7.08 -3.85 1.66
CA VAL A 61 -5.99 -4.10 0.70
C VAL A 61 -6.52 -4.47 -0.68
N ALA A 62 -7.53 -5.33 -0.79
CA ALA A 62 -8.06 -5.76 -2.09
C ALA A 62 -8.76 -4.60 -2.84
N SER A 63 -9.50 -3.74 -2.12
CA SER A 63 -10.06 -2.52 -2.71
C SER A 63 -8.97 -1.53 -3.12
N LEU A 64 -7.92 -1.36 -2.30
CA LEU A 64 -6.76 -0.53 -2.65
C LEU A 64 -6.09 -0.99 -3.94
N LEU A 65 -5.81 -2.30 -4.08
CA LEU A 65 -5.19 -2.86 -5.28
C LEU A 65 -6.04 -2.58 -6.53
N ARG A 66 -7.36 -2.76 -6.44
CA ARG A 66 -8.28 -2.47 -7.54
C ARG A 66 -8.33 -0.98 -7.91
N ASP A 67 -8.32 -0.09 -6.91
CA ASP A 67 -8.33 1.35 -7.14
C ASP A 67 -6.99 1.83 -7.73
N LEU A 68 -5.86 1.20 -7.35
CA LEU A 68 -4.55 1.45 -7.96
C LEU A 68 -4.56 1.07 -9.46
N GLU A 69 -5.07 -0.11 -9.79
CA GLU A 69 -5.21 -0.53 -11.20
C GLU A 69 -6.15 0.41 -11.98
N THR A 70 -7.27 0.82 -11.37
CA THR A 70 -8.23 1.76 -11.98
C THR A 70 -7.63 3.14 -12.20
N ALA A 71 -6.75 3.59 -11.29
CA ALA A 71 -5.97 4.82 -11.44
C ALA A 71 -4.81 4.69 -12.45
N GLY A 72 -4.63 3.52 -13.07
CA GLY A 72 -3.53 3.24 -14.00
C GLY A 72 -2.17 3.12 -13.33
N ILE A 73 -2.14 2.94 -12.00
CA ILE A 73 -0.91 2.84 -11.22
C ILE A 73 -0.44 1.39 -11.22
N GLN A 74 0.68 1.17 -11.89
CA GLN A 74 1.30 -0.14 -11.96
C GLN A 74 2.33 -0.31 -10.84
N PHE A 75 2.28 -1.44 -10.17
CA PHE A 75 3.21 -1.84 -9.10
C PHE A 75 3.93 -3.15 -9.48
N ARG A 76 5.04 -3.45 -8.80
CA ARG A 76 6.01 -4.47 -9.21
C ARG A 76 6.30 -5.52 -8.17
#